data_AF-A0A5C8I5U9-F1
#
_entry.id   AF-A0A5C8I5U9-F1
#
_cell.length_a   1.000
_cell.length_b   1.000
_cell.length_c   1.000
_cell.angle_alpha   90.00
_cell.angle_beta   90.00
_cell.angle_gamma   90.00
#
_symmetry.space_group_name_H-M   'P 1'
#
loop_
_entity.id
_entity.type
_entity.pdbx_description
1 polymer ?
#
loop_
_entity_poly.entity_id
_entity_poly.type
_entity_poly.pdbx_seq_one_letter_code
_entity_poly.pdbx_strand_id
1 'polypeptide(L)' 'MSRDERQRIVRVPGARRARLTPAPGTIAEPLAVDEAETTDAPAGASRAAGASGPNDERLRNDVPPHY' A
#
# COMPACT_ATOMS: atom_id res chain seq x y z
N MET A 1 4.53 -29.61 -2.99
CA MET A 1 3.57 -28.94 -2.08
C MET A 1 3.10 -29.90 -1.00
N SER A 2 4.05 -30.28 -0.14
CA SER A 2 3.80 -31.02 1.10
C SER A 2 3.00 -30.16 2.10
N ARG A 3 2.46 -30.76 3.17
CA ARG A 3 1.66 -30.02 4.16
C ARG A 3 2.46 -28.94 4.88
N ASP A 4 3.75 -29.17 5.08
CA ASP A 4 4.66 -28.25 5.78
C ASP A 4 5.13 -27.09 4.90
N GLU A 5 5.04 -27.23 3.58
CA GLU A 5 5.30 -26.14 2.61
C GLU A 5 4.15 -25.12 2.52
N ARG A 6 2.94 -25.46 3.01
CA ARG A 6 1.76 -24.59 2.88
C ARG A 6 1.56 -23.72 4.12
N GLN A 7 1.15 -22.48 3.91
CA GLN A 7 0.74 -21.59 5.00
C GLN A 7 -0.46 -22.19 5.76
N ARG A 8 -0.38 -22.20 7.10
CA ARG A 8 -1.39 -22.85 7.95
C ARG A 8 -2.58 -21.92 8.19
N ILE A 9 -3.78 -22.50 8.14
CA ILE A 9 -5.03 -21.83 8.49
C ILE A 9 -5.40 -22.19 9.93
N VAL A 10 -5.69 -21.17 10.76
CA VAL A 10 -6.06 -21.32 12.17
C VAL A 10 -7.45 -20.73 12.40
N ARG A 11 -8.34 -21.52 13.03
CA ARG A 11 -9.65 -21.03 13.47
C ARG A 11 -9.48 -20.23 14.75
N VAL A 12 -10.01 -19.00 14.76
CA VAL A 12 -9.97 -18.12 15.94
C VAL A 12 -11.30 -18.24 16.69
N PRO A 13 -11.28 -18.56 18.00
CA PRO A 13 -12.49 -18.61 18.82
C PRO A 13 -13.27 -17.29 18.72
N GLY A 14 -14.59 -17.38 18.51
CA GLY A 14 -15.46 -16.19 18.36
C GLY A 14 -15.41 -15.51 16.99
N ALA A 15 -14.46 -15.86 16.11
CA ALA A 15 -14.42 -15.34 14.74
C ALA A 15 -15.14 -16.29 13.77
N ARG A 16 -15.96 -15.73 12.89
CA ARG A 16 -16.59 -16.50 11.80
C ARG A 16 -15.57 -16.97 10.76
N ARG A 17 -14.50 -16.20 10.56
CA ARG A 17 -13.45 -16.46 9.56
C ARG A 17 -12.19 -16.99 10.24
N ALA A 18 -11.56 -17.97 9.59
CA ALA A 18 -10.23 -18.42 9.97
C ALA A 18 -9.17 -17.38 9.57
N ARG A 19 -8.02 -17.40 10.26
CA ARG A 19 -6.86 -16.56 9.97
C ARG A 19 -5.73 -17.39 9.38
N LEU A 20 -4.89 -16.76 8.58
CA LEU A 20 -3.64 -17.35 8.10
C LEU A 20 -2.53 -17.10 9.13
N THR A 21 -1.65 -18.07 9.35
CA THR A 21 -0.40 -17.84 10.08
C THR A 21 0.52 -16.95 9.25
N PRO A 22 1.35 -16.07 9.85
CA PRO A 22 2.36 -15.33 9.11
C PRO A 22 3.22 -16.26 8.25
N ALA A 23 3.64 -15.79 7.08
CA ALA A 23 4.59 -16.53 6.27
C ALA A 23 5.96 -16.54 6.97
N PRO A 24 6.78 -17.60 6.82
CA PRO A 24 8.12 -17.64 7.38
C PRO A 24 8.94 -16.40 6.96
N GLY A 25 9.63 -15.77 7.91
CA GLY A 25 10.46 -14.59 7.65
C GLY A 25 9.69 -13.26 7.51
N THR A 26 8.38 -13.25 7.73
CA THR A 26 7.57 -12.02 7.72
C THR A 26 7.24 -11.53 9.12
N ILE A 27 7.14 -10.21 9.29
CA ILE A 27 6.64 -9.58 10.51
C ILE A 27 5.26 -8.95 10.25
N ALA A 28 4.45 -8.86 11.30
CA ALA A 28 3.09 -8.32 11.19
C ALA A 28 3.06 -6.79 11.11
N GLU A 29 4.01 -6.14 11.76
CA GLU A 29 4.14 -4.68 11.73
C GLU A 29 4.98 -4.27 10.52
N PRO A 30 4.63 -3.15 9.85
CA PRO A 30 5.53 -2.59 8.86
C PRO A 30 6.83 -2.21 9.56
N LEU A 31 7.98 -2.57 8.96
CA LEU A 31 9.25 -1.97 9.37
C LEU A 31 9.11 -0.47 9.15
N ALA A 32 9.58 0.33 10.11
CA ALA A 32 9.84 1.73 9.86
C ALA A 32 10.84 1.78 8.70
N VAL A 33 10.33 2.10 7.51
CA VAL A 33 11.16 2.41 6.37
C VAL A 33 11.95 3.66 6.76
N ASP A 34 13.27 3.55 6.79
CA ASP A 34 14.09 4.75 6.68
C ASP A 34 13.54 5.52 5.47
N GLU A 35 13.26 6.81 5.66
CA GLU A 35 12.52 7.67 4.73
C GLU A 35 13.11 7.69 3.30
N ALA A 36 14.33 7.15 3.14
CA ALA A 36 15.04 6.95 1.88
C ALA A 36 14.54 5.77 1.00
N GLU A 37 13.91 4.73 1.56
CA GLU A 37 13.48 3.54 0.80
C GLU A 37 11.98 3.50 0.46
N THR A 38 11.21 4.49 0.91
CA THR A 38 9.83 4.62 0.51
C THR A 38 9.75 5.37 -0.83
N THR A 39 9.68 4.60 -1.93
CA THR A 39 9.27 5.12 -3.25
C THR A 39 7.76 5.40 -3.30
N ASP A 40 7.03 5.15 -2.20
CA ASP A 40 5.56 5.15 -2.14
C ASP A 40 5.01 6.05 -1.01
N ALA A 41 5.61 7.23 -0.78
CA ALA A 41 5.07 8.23 0.14
C ALA A 41 4.19 9.25 -0.61
N PRO A 42 2.88 9.30 -0.30
CA PRO A 42 2.09 10.50 -0.52
C PRO A 42 1.67 11.09 0.84
N ALA A 43 2.44 12.04 1.35
CA ALA A 43 1.94 13.13 2.20
C ALA A 43 3.04 14.20 2.36
N GLY A 44 3.10 15.12 1.41
CA GLY A 44 3.91 16.35 1.58
C GLY A 44 5.33 16.32 1.04
N ALA A 45 5.71 15.32 0.23
CA ALA A 45 6.89 15.46 -0.63
C ALA A 45 6.67 16.69 -1.50
N SER A 46 7.41 17.76 -1.21
CA SER A 46 7.49 18.98 -2.01
C SER A 46 7.34 18.60 -3.48
N ARG A 47 6.30 19.14 -4.14
CA ARG A 47 6.07 19.00 -5.58
C ARG A 47 7.45 19.08 -6.25
N ALA A 48 7.95 17.96 -6.74
CA ALA A 48 8.97 18.01 -7.78
C ALA A 48 8.27 18.75 -8.92
N ALA A 49 8.53 20.06 -9.02
CA ALA A 49 7.82 21.00 -9.86
C ALA A 49 7.97 20.73 -11.38
N GLY A 50 8.38 19.52 -11.77
CA GLY A 50 8.64 19.11 -13.14
C GLY A 50 8.13 17.73 -13.53
N ALA A 51 7.54 16.93 -12.63
CA ALA A 51 6.97 15.64 -13.01
C ALA A 51 5.48 15.80 -13.37
N SER A 52 5.18 16.59 -14.40
CA SER A 52 3.83 16.71 -14.96
C SER A 52 3.62 15.58 -15.97
N GLY A 53 2.64 14.71 -15.74
CA GLY A 53 2.24 13.69 -16.70
C GLY A 53 1.53 14.30 -17.92
N PRO A 54 1.42 13.57 -19.06
CA PRO A 54 0.80 14.08 -20.29
C PRO A 54 -0.64 14.60 -20.14
N ASN A 55 -1.37 14.17 -19.10
CA ASN A 55 -2.76 14.57 -18.85
C ASN A 55 -2.89 15.73 -17.84
N ASP A 56 -1.83 16.06 -17.12
CA ASP A 56 -1.93 16.92 -15.95
C ASP A 56 -2.22 18.37 -16.29
N GLU A 57 -1.70 18.88 -17.42
CA GLU A 57 -1.99 20.23 -17.89
C GLU A 57 -3.46 20.37 -18.30
N ARG A 58 -4.01 19.35 -18.97
CA ARG A 58 -5.42 19.33 -19.37
C ARG A 58 -6.34 19.35 -18.16
N LEU A 59 -6.05 18.53 -17.14
CA LEU A 59 -6.82 18.48 -15.90
C LEU A 59 -6.75 19.80 -15.10
N ARG A 60 -5.59 20.48 -15.09
CA ARG A 60 -5.44 21.77 -14.39
C ARG A 60 -6.24 22.89 -15.03
N ASN A 61 -6.45 22.82 -16.35
CA ASN A 61 -7.16 23.83 -17.11
C ASN A 61 -8.67 23.54 -17.23
N ASP A 62 -9.11 22.34 -16.84
CA ASP A 62 -10.52 21.93 -16.88
C ASP A 62 -11.25 22.44 -15.62
N VAL A 63 -11.59 23.73 -15.61
CA VAL A 63 -12.30 24.38 -14.50
C VAL A 63 -13.80 24.48 -14.85
N PRO A 64 -14.69 23.82 -14.07
CA PRO A 64 -16.13 23.91 -14.30
C PRO A 64 -16.66 25.35 -14.19
N PRO A 65 -17.70 25.72 -14.96
CA PRO A 65 -18.28 27.05 -14.88
C PRO A 65 -18.86 27.29 -13.48
N HIS A 66 -18.57 28.45 -12.91
CA HIS A 66 -19.26 28.92 -11.71
C HIS A 66 -20.66 29.41 -12.11
N TYR A 67 -21.70 28.71 -11.64
CA TYR A 67 -23.10 29.08 -11.78
C TYR A 67 -23.68 29.63 -10.48
#